data_AF-A0A1G1SAV4-F1
#
_entry.id   AF-A0A1G1SAV4-F1
#
_cell.length_a   1.000
_cell.length_b   1.000
_cell.length_c   1.000
_cell.angle_alpha   90.00
_cell.angle_beta   90.00
_cell.angle_gamma   90.00
#
_symmetry.space_group_name_H-M   'P 1'
#
loop_
_entity.id
_entity.type
_entity.pdbx_description
1 polymer ?
#
loop_
_entity_poly.entity_id
_entity_poly.type
_entity_poly.pdbx_seq_one_letter_code
_entity_poly.pdbx_strand_id
1 'polypeptide(L)' 'MRKEYDYQKIEVANRAEGVLVEYISCDCGMLAERIRWKRTEYKCKSCGKQYKLAFGGQYIEVKN' A
#
# COMPACT_ATOMS: atom_id res chain seq x y z
N MET A 1 2.67 -9.04 -7.92
CA MET A 1 3.02 -8.36 -6.66
C MET A 1 2.67 -6.89 -6.82
N ARG A 2 2.07 -6.24 -5.82
CA ARG A 2 1.63 -4.84 -5.91
C ARG A 2 2.83 -3.90 -5.75
N LYS A 3 2.87 -2.79 -6.49
CA LYS A 3 3.96 -1.81 -6.40
C LYS A 3 3.84 -1.00 -5.12
N GLU A 4 4.96 -0.77 -4.45
CA GLU A 4 5.09 0.02 -3.23
C GLU A 4 5.76 1.37 -3.54
N TYR A 5 5.40 2.42 -2.80
CA TYR A 5 5.92 3.77 -3.00
C TYR A 5 6.18 4.47 -1.66
N ASP A 6 7.20 5.32 -1.64
CA ASP A 6 7.55 6.16 -0.49
C ASP A 6 6.64 7.41 -0.38
N TYR A 7 6.94 8.29 0.59
CA TYR A 7 6.18 9.53 0.79
C TYR A 7 6.22 10.51 -0.39
N GLN A 8 7.26 10.42 -1.24
CA GLN A 8 7.43 11.20 -2.46
C GLN A 8 6.76 10.56 -3.69
N LYS A 9 6.11 9.40 -3.50
CA LYS A 9 5.49 8.58 -4.56
C LYS A 9 6.51 8.00 -5.55
N ILE A 10 7.73 7.78 -5.11
CA ILE A 10 8.77 7.10 -5.87
C ILE A 10 8.62 5.60 -5.64
N GLU A 11 8.69 4.79 -6.70
CA GLU A 11 8.55 3.34 -6.62
C GLU A 11 9.71 2.74 -5.81
N VAL A 12 9.37 1.98 -4.76
CA VAL A 12 10.35 1.29 -3.93
C VAL A 12 10.72 -0.02 -4.62
N ALA A 13 11.86 -0.02 -5.31
CA ALA A 13 12.32 -1.17 -6.10
C ALA A 13 12.77 -2.37 -5.25
N ASN A 14 13.28 -2.11 -4.04
CA ASN A 14 13.69 -3.12 -3.07
C ASN A 14 13.18 -2.71 -1.69
N ARG A 15 12.46 -3.63 -1.04
CA ARG A 15 11.95 -3.42 0.32
C ARG A 15 13.09 -3.55 1.33
N ALA A 16 13.98 -2.57 1.32
CA ALA A 16 15.07 -2.50 2.27
C ALA A 16 14.51 -2.27 3.68
N GLU A 17 15.16 -2.85 4.67
CA GLU A 17 14.77 -2.70 6.07
C GLU A 17 14.78 -1.21 6.46
N GLY A 18 13.71 -0.75 7.11
CA GLY A 18 13.55 0.66 7.50
C GLY A 18 12.88 1.57 6.47
N VAL A 19 12.68 1.14 5.21
CA VAL A 19 11.92 1.94 4.23
C VAL A 19 10.44 1.94 4.58
N LEU A 20 9.92 3.14 4.79
CA LEU A 20 8.53 3.35 5.15
C LEU A 20 7.68 3.48 3.87
N VAL A 21 6.90 2.44 3.57
CA VAL A 21 5.93 2.47 2.46
C VAL A 21 4.73 3.33 2.87
N GLU A 22 4.50 4.42 2.15
CA GLU A 22 3.36 5.32 2.35
C GLU A 22 2.21 5.01 1.39
N TYR A 23 2.52 4.51 0.18
CA TYR A 23 1.50 4.19 -0.81
C TYR A 23 1.75 2.84 -1.48
N ILE A 24 0.68 2.27 -2.01
CA ILE A 24 0.73 1.11 -2.89
C ILE A 24 -0.11 1.37 -4.15
N SER A 25 0.22 0.75 -5.28
CA SER A 25 -0.62 0.86 -6.48
C SER A 25 -2.01 0.32 -6.19
N CYS A 26 -3.09 0.85 -6.78
CA CYS A 26 -4.46 0.35 -6.66
C CYS A 26 -4.97 -0.19 -8.00
N ASP A 27 -5.94 -1.11 -7.97
CA ASP A 27 -6.50 -1.73 -9.19
C ASP A 27 -7.23 -0.70 -10.07
N CYS A 28 -7.65 0.44 -9.50
CA CYS A 28 -8.23 1.55 -10.27
C CYS A 28 -7.18 2.45 -10.96
N GLY A 29 -5.89 2.10 -10.89
CA GLY A 29 -4.79 2.88 -11.48
C GLY A 29 -4.26 4.01 -10.60
N MET A 30 -4.94 4.34 -9.50
CA MET A 30 -4.50 5.35 -8.52
C MET A 30 -3.63 4.73 -7.42
N LEU A 31 -3.14 5.54 -6.49
CA LEU A 31 -2.43 5.07 -5.30
C LEU A 31 -3.38 4.91 -4.11
N ALA A 32 -3.21 3.82 -3.36
CA ALA A 32 -3.81 3.64 -2.04
C ALA A 32 -2.82 4.13 -0.98
N GLU A 33 -3.28 5.03 -0.10
CA GLU A 33 -2.47 5.67 0.94
C GLU A 33 -2.54 4.86 2.24
N ARG A 34 -1.44 4.79 2.97
CA ARG A 34 -1.40 4.13 4.27
C ARG A 34 -2.37 4.80 5.23
N ILE A 35 -3.16 3.99 5.94
CA ILE A 35 -4.08 4.49 6.94
C ILE A 35 -3.26 4.98 8.14
N ARG A 36 -3.56 6.20 8.61
CA ARG A 36 -2.88 6.79 9.78
C ARG A 36 -2.93 5.82 10.96
N TRP A 37 -1.79 5.62 11.62
CA TRP A 37 -1.60 4.69 12.75
C TRP A 37 -1.66 3.19 12.42
N LYS A 38 -1.86 2.80 11.15
CA LYS A 38 -1.79 1.40 10.72
C LYS A 38 -0.56 1.19 9.84
N ARG A 39 0.41 0.41 10.30
CA ARG A 39 1.64 0.15 9.51
C ARG A 39 1.40 -0.66 8.23
N THR A 40 0.34 -1.46 8.20
CA THR A 40 0.12 -2.50 7.18
C THR A 40 -1.19 -2.33 6.40
N GLU A 41 -1.96 -1.28 6.66
CA GLU A 41 -3.28 -1.09 6.04
C GLU A 41 -3.29 0.18 5.16
N TYR A 42 -3.91 0.09 3.99
CA TYR A 42 -3.91 1.12 2.96
C TYR A 42 -5.32 1.30 2.42
N LYS A 43 -5.70 2.54 2.06
CA LYS A 43 -7.00 2.87 1.50
C LYS A 43 -6.84 3.74 0.25
N CYS A 44 -7.49 3.32 -0.84
CA CYS A 44 -7.62 4.17 -2.02
C CYS A 44 -8.76 5.17 -1.81
N LYS A 45 -8.45 6.47 -1.88
CA LYS A 45 -9.47 7.53 -1.79
C LYS A 45 -10.36 7.59 -3.04
N SER A 46 -9.86 7.15 -4.20
CA SER A 46 -10.58 7.22 -5.47
C SER A 46 -11.65 6.15 -5.64
N CYS A 47 -11.37 4.89 -5.28
CA CYS A 47 -12.33 3.78 -5.43
C CYS A 47 -12.81 3.20 -4.09
N GLY A 48 -12.31 3.69 -2.95
CA GLY A 48 -12.70 3.24 -1.62
C GLY A 48 -12.08 1.91 -1.16
N LYS A 49 -11.47 1.13 -2.06
CA LYS A 49 -10.85 -0.16 -1.74
C LYS A 49 -9.81 -0.05 -0.64
N GLN A 50 -9.78 -1.05 0.24
CA GLN A 50 -8.82 -1.19 1.32
C GLN A 50 -7.97 -2.44 1.13
N TYR A 51 -6.71 -2.33 1.54
CA TYR A 51 -5.74 -3.41 1.41
C TYR A 51 -4.97 -3.57 2.72
N LYS A 52 -4.63 -4.80 3.05
CA LYS A 52 -3.81 -5.15 4.22
C LYS A 52 -2.62 -6.00 3.78
N LEU A 53 -1.43 -5.68 4.30
CA LEU A 53 -0.26 -6.52 4.16
C LEU A 53 -0.43 -7.77 5.03
N ALA A 54 -0.56 -8.92 4.37
CA ALA A 54 -0.65 -10.24 4.98
C ALA A 54 0.74 -10.80 5.31
N PHE A 55 0.76 -11.85 6.12
CA PHE A 55 1.96 -12.63 6.38
C PHE A 55 2.49 -13.20 5.05
N GLY A 56 3.78 -13.06 4.77
CA GLY A 56 4.38 -13.41 3.48
C GLY A 56 4.50 -12.26 2.47
N GLY A 57 4.19 -11.02 2.86
CA GLY A 57 4.50 -9.82 2.06
C GLY A 57 3.49 -9.49 0.95
N GLN A 58 2.34 -10.15 0.93
CA GLN A 58 1.29 -9.93 -0.05
C GLN A 58 0.25 -8.91 0.45
N TYR A 59 -0.22 -8.05 -0.44
CA TYR A 59 -1.33 -7.14 -0.16
C TYR A 59 -2.65 -7.80 -0.57
N ILE A 60 -3.55 -8.02 0.40
CA ILE A 60 -4.89 -8.58 0.16
C ILE A 60 -5.94 -7.48 0.27
N GLU A 61 -6.93 -7.50 -0.62
CA GLU A 61 -8.09 -6.62 -0.52
C GLU A 61 -8.94 -7.02 0.69
N VAL A 62 -9.27 -6.04 1.53
CA VAL A 62 -10.18 -6.24 2.66
C VAL A 62 -11.60 -5.97 2.16
N LYS A 63 -12.39 -7.03 2.04
CA LYS A 63 -13.83 -6.93 1.79
C LYS A 63 -14.53 -6.87 3.13
N ASN A 64 -15.23 -5.76 3.39
CA ASN A 64 -16.27 -5.75 4.43
C ASN A 64 -17.50 -6.46 3.91
#